data_AF-A0A164U3U7-F1
#
_entry.id   AF-A0A164U3U7-F1
#
_cell.length_a   1.000
_cell.length_b   1.000
_cell.length_c   1.000
_cell.angle_alpha   90.00
_cell.angle_beta   90.00
_cell.angle_gamma   90.00
#
_symmetry.space_group_name_H-M   'P 1'
#
loop_
_entity.id
_entity.type
_entity.pdbx_description
1 polymer ?
#
loop_
_entity_poly.entity_id
_entity_poly.type
_entity_poly.pdbx_seq_one_letter_code
_entity_poly.pdbx_strand_id
1 'polypeptide(L)'
;MNSSIMPPPFSEEEGRRATAITTEMLVCMNSHFAPALRFLANPHGLLPDLDVYAFLLELKRQCEEDSHFLKNSGSSGNFFTLAQIDLAIEGRNAAVHGRHSQVLTKWNEYLRSWRYITRKIGQESYLDKIHQDSIRINRIANSSHGNNIPTNYATSRQGRDAATMLINEMIVAMNSQFAPALVSFCRQIQLSPYLNRFGSVLDVDVQGHIRALKDKCCKDREFLANQGTGNNSFTRRQLALSLLARNAVAHGKRQQVLAKWRVFMNSWIYILRKIGKDEHADQLERIFDFMCEIEK
;
A
#
# COMPACT_ATOMS: atom_id res chain seq x y z
N MET A 1 31.90 -22.16 -12.00
CA MET A 1 30.58 -21.49 -12.13
C MET A 1 29.89 -21.63 -10.78
N ASN A 2 29.84 -20.55 -9.99
CA ASN A 2 29.10 -20.56 -8.73
C ASN A 2 27.61 -20.47 -9.06
N SER A 3 26.90 -21.60 -8.97
CA SER A 3 25.44 -21.60 -8.94
C SER A 3 25.03 -20.81 -7.70
N SER A 4 24.60 -19.56 -7.91
CA SER A 4 23.92 -18.77 -6.89
C SER A 4 22.72 -19.60 -6.44
N ILE A 5 22.84 -20.21 -5.26
CA ILE A 5 21.74 -20.91 -4.62
C ILE A 5 20.74 -19.81 -4.26
N MET A 6 19.74 -19.63 -5.12
CA MET A 6 18.60 -18.77 -4.84
C MET A 6 18.04 -19.23 -3.48
N PRO A 7 17.84 -18.30 -2.52
CA PRO A 7 17.23 -18.67 -1.25
C PRO A 7 15.91 -19.38 -1.52
N PRO A 8 15.56 -20.41 -0.72
CA PRO A 8 14.36 -21.19 -0.95
C PRO A 8 13.15 -20.24 -1.02
N PRO A 9 12.21 -20.47 -1.95
CA PRO A 9 11.03 -19.64 -2.04
C PRO A 9 10.26 -19.70 -0.73
N PHE A 10 9.97 -18.52 -0.18
CA PHE A 10 9.10 -18.39 0.98
C PHE A 10 7.76 -19.09 0.74
N SER A 11 7.18 -19.60 1.82
CA SER A 11 5.90 -20.32 1.79
C SER A 11 4.73 -19.40 1.40
N GLU A 12 3.66 -20.00 0.88
CA GLU A 12 2.40 -19.29 0.60
C GLU A 12 1.86 -18.58 1.86
N GLU A 13 2.07 -19.18 3.03
CA GLU A 13 1.68 -18.62 4.31
C GLU A 13 2.44 -17.32 4.63
N GLU A 14 3.75 -17.29 4.42
CA GLU A 14 4.56 -16.08 4.61
C GLU A 14 4.13 -14.96 3.65
N GLY A 15 3.77 -15.32 2.41
CA GLY A 15 3.18 -14.37 1.46
C GLY A 15 1.87 -13.76 1.95
N ARG A 16 0.95 -14.58 2.48
CA ARG A 16 -0.31 -14.10 3.07
C ARG A 16 -0.05 -13.20 4.28
N ARG A 17 0.87 -13.60 5.16
CA ARG A 17 1.24 -12.83 6.36
C ARG A 17 1.85 -11.48 6.00
N ALA A 18 2.78 -11.45 5.04
CA ALA A 18 3.40 -10.22 4.58
C ALA A 18 2.37 -9.25 3.96
N THR A 19 1.43 -9.78 3.19
CA THR A 19 0.34 -9.01 2.58
C THR A 19 -0.56 -8.39 3.65
N ALA A 20 -0.91 -9.16 4.69
CA ALA A 20 -1.73 -8.69 5.80
C ALA A 20 -1.03 -7.59 6.61
N ILE A 21 0.25 -7.77 6.94
CA ILE A 21 1.06 -6.75 7.62
C ILE A 21 1.17 -5.49 6.76
N THR A 22 1.46 -5.64 5.46
CA THR A 22 1.56 -4.52 4.52
C THR A 22 0.25 -3.73 4.45
N THR A 23 -0.88 -4.43 4.42
CA THR A 23 -2.22 -3.83 4.40
C THR A 23 -2.47 -2.99 5.66
N GLU A 24 -2.19 -3.54 6.84
CA GLU A 24 -2.35 -2.82 8.10
C GLU A 24 -1.37 -1.64 8.21
N MET A 25 -0.13 -1.78 7.73
CA MET A 25 0.83 -0.68 7.68
C MET A 25 0.34 0.46 6.78
N LEU A 26 -0.17 0.17 5.59
CA LEU A 26 -0.71 1.17 4.67
C LEU A 26 -1.93 1.89 5.26
N VAL A 27 -2.76 1.17 6.02
CA VAL A 27 -3.92 1.75 6.71
C VAL A 27 -3.47 2.65 7.85
N CYS A 28 -2.57 2.16 8.71
CA CYS A 28 -1.97 2.94 9.79
C CYS A 28 -1.36 4.24 9.26
N MET A 29 -0.63 4.12 8.14
CA MET A 29 -0.04 5.24 7.44
C MET A 29 -1.10 6.25 6.98
N ASN A 30 -2.15 5.81 6.27
CA ASN A 30 -3.16 6.72 5.71
C ASN A 30 -4.13 7.29 6.75
N SER A 31 -4.42 6.55 7.81
CA SER A 31 -5.46 6.88 8.79
C SER A 31 -4.92 7.64 9.99
N HIS A 32 -3.67 7.40 10.37
CA HIS A 32 -3.10 7.93 11.60
C HIS A 32 -1.81 8.70 11.35
N PHE A 33 -0.84 8.13 10.62
CA PHE A 33 0.45 8.78 10.45
C PHE A 33 0.40 10.00 9.52
N ALA A 34 -0.21 9.88 8.34
CA ALA A 34 -0.34 11.00 7.40
C ALA A 34 -1.09 12.19 8.01
N PRO A 35 -2.25 11.99 8.69
CA PRO A 35 -2.91 13.08 9.38
C PRO A 35 -2.06 13.72 10.48
N ALA A 36 -1.26 12.95 11.23
CA ALA A 36 -0.34 13.50 12.21
C ALA A 36 0.71 14.40 11.54
N LEU A 37 1.33 13.93 10.45
CA LEU A 37 2.32 14.72 9.69
C LEU A 37 1.74 16.00 9.10
N ARG A 38 0.44 16.04 8.78
CA ARG A 38 -0.21 17.26 8.27
C ARG A 38 -0.06 18.44 9.22
N PHE A 39 -0.03 18.22 10.53
CA PHE A 39 0.13 19.31 11.51
C PHE A 39 1.50 20.00 11.40
N LEU A 40 2.53 19.32 10.89
CA LEU A 40 3.82 19.94 10.57
C LEU A 40 3.77 20.78 9.31
N ALA A 41 3.10 20.29 8.26
CA ALA A 41 3.04 20.98 6.97
C ALA A 41 1.99 22.10 6.92
N ASN A 42 1.09 22.15 7.90
CA ASN A 42 -0.08 23.02 7.90
C ASN A 42 -0.17 24.06 9.04
N PRO A 43 0.92 24.72 9.48
CA PRO A 43 0.81 26.08 9.99
C PRO A 43 0.49 27.10 8.87
N HIS A 44 0.76 26.75 7.59
CA HIS A 44 0.75 27.69 6.45
C HIS A 44 -0.04 27.23 5.19
N GLY A 45 -0.79 26.13 5.21
CA GLY A 45 -1.65 25.76 4.06
C GLY A 45 -0.94 25.13 2.84
N LEU A 46 0.33 24.70 2.98
CA LEU A 46 1.19 24.49 1.80
C LEU A 46 0.97 23.20 1.01
N LEU A 47 0.30 22.18 1.56
CA LEU A 47 0.10 20.90 0.86
C LEU A 47 -1.38 20.46 0.85
N PRO A 48 -2.05 20.49 -0.32
CA PRO A 48 -3.48 20.16 -0.43
C PRO A 48 -3.76 18.66 -0.31
N ASP A 49 -2.74 17.81 -0.46
CA ASP A 49 -2.83 16.35 -0.37
C ASP A 49 -1.98 15.80 0.77
N LEU A 50 -2.44 14.68 1.35
CA LEU A 50 -1.75 13.96 2.41
C LEU A 50 -0.67 13.01 1.85
N ASP A 51 0.32 13.56 1.15
CA ASP A 51 1.46 12.80 0.66
C ASP A 51 2.50 12.61 1.77
N VAL A 52 2.46 11.46 2.42
CA VAL A 52 3.39 11.07 3.49
C VAL A 52 4.84 11.16 3.05
N TYR A 53 5.16 10.81 1.79
CA TYR A 53 6.54 10.86 1.32
C TYR A 53 7.04 12.30 1.21
N ALA A 54 6.22 13.18 0.64
CA ALA A 54 6.53 14.60 0.57
C ALA A 54 6.70 15.22 1.97
N PHE A 55 5.82 14.89 2.92
CA PHE A 55 5.96 15.37 4.30
C PHE A 55 7.22 14.86 4.98
N LEU A 56 7.58 13.59 4.80
CA LEU A 56 8.79 13.04 5.40
C LEU A 56 10.06 13.64 4.79
N LEU A 57 10.07 13.90 3.48
CA LEU A 57 11.19 14.58 2.83
C LEU A 57 11.32 16.03 3.30
N GLU A 58 10.21 16.75 3.42
CA GLU A 58 10.23 18.13 3.93
C GLU A 58 10.67 18.16 5.40
N LEU A 59 10.16 17.24 6.22
CA LEU A 59 10.59 17.09 7.61
C LEU A 59 12.10 16.79 7.69
N LYS A 60 12.62 15.95 6.79
CA LYS A 60 14.05 15.65 6.71
C LYS A 60 14.85 16.91 6.40
N ARG A 61 14.46 17.64 5.35
CA ARG A 61 15.11 18.89 4.91
C ARG A 61 15.15 19.92 6.06
N GLN A 62 14.03 20.13 6.73
CA GLN A 62 13.94 21.06 7.87
C GLN A 62 14.85 20.65 9.03
N CYS A 63 14.95 19.34 9.33
CA CYS A 63 15.86 18.85 10.38
C CYS A 63 17.34 18.91 9.98
N GLU A 64 17.66 18.83 8.68
CA GLU A 64 19.02 19.02 8.15
C GLU A 64 19.45 20.49 8.24
N GLU A 65 18.53 21.42 8.02
CA GLU A 65 18.76 22.87 8.12
C GLU A 65 18.78 23.38 9.56
N ASP A 66 17.89 22.85 10.41
CA ASP A 66 17.81 23.19 11.83
C ASP A 66 17.72 21.92 12.70
N SER A 67 18.84 21.58 13.34
CA SER A 67 18.90 20.47 14.30
C SER A 67 18.00 20.66 15.53
N HIS A 68 17.44 21.85 15.74
CA HIS A 68 16.49 22.19 16.78
C HIS A 68 15.03 22.21 16.31
N PHE A 69 14.74 21.98 15.02
CA PHE A 69 13.39 22.06 14.45
C PHE A 69 12.33 21.28 15.25
N LEU A 70 12.69 20.08 15.74
CA LEU A 70 11.82 19.22 16.56
C LEU A 70 12.16 19.20 18.06
N LYS A 71 12.97 20.13 18.57
CA LYS A 71 13.39 20.15 19.99
C LYS A 71 12.36 20.78 20.93
N ASN A 72 11.33 21.46 20.42
CA ASN A 72 10.42 22.28 21.25
C ASN A 72 9.25 21.54 21.93
N SER A 73 9.18 20.21 21.87
CA SER A 73 8.10 19.43 22.51
C SER A 73 8.55 18.76 23.81
N GLY A 74 8.93 19.58 24.81
CA GLY A 74 8.90 19.28 26.27
C GLY A 74 9.61 18.03 26.82
N SER A 75 10.27 17.23 25.98
CA SER A 75 10.85 15.93 26.36
C SER A 75 12.37 16.03 26.38
N SER A 76 12.90 16.18 27.58
CA SER A 76 14.32 16.13 27.88
C SER A 76 14.96 14.84 27.32
N GLY A 77 16.05 15.00 26.58
CA GLY A 77 17.11 13.97 26.55
C GLY A 77 17.23 13.03 25.35
N ASN A 78 16.40 13.10 24.30
CA ASN A 78 16.66 12.31 23.08
C ASN A 78 16.66 13.17 21.83
N PHE A 79 17.85 13.35 21.25
CA PHE A 79 18.06 13.97 19.95
C PHE A 79 17.20 13.26 18.91
N PHE A 80 16.37 14.03 18.22
CA PHE A 80 15.72 13.57 17.01
C PHE A 80 16.79 13.25 15.98
N THR A 81 16.86 12.01 15.51
CA THR A 81 17.90 11.60 14.55
C THR A 81 17.30 11.51 13.15
N LEU A 82 18.01 12.04 12.15
CA LEU A 82 17.68 11.88 10.72
C LEU A 82 17.45 10.40 10.36
N ALA A 83 18.14 9.50 11.05
CA ALA A 83 17.94 8.06 10.96
C ALA A 83 16.50 7.60 11.20
N GLN A 84 15.75 8.23 12.11
CA GLN A 84 14.33 7.90 12.33
C GLN A 84 13.45 8.34 11.15
N ILE A 85 13.75 9.47 10.51
CA ILE A 85 13.04 9.88 9.29
C ILE A 85 13.38 8.93 8.15
N ASP A 86 14.64 8.58 7.97
CA ASP A 86 15.08 7.64 6.93
C ASP A 86 14.41 6.28 7.09
N LEU A 87 14.32 5.78 8.33
CA LEU A 87 13.62 4.54 8.63
C LEU A 87 12.10 4.63 8.37
N ALA A 88 11.49 5.79 8.65
CA ALA A 88 10.09 6.03 8.32
C ALA A 88 9.84 6.06 6.81
N ILE A 89 10.75 6.68 6.04
CA ILE A 89 10.72 6.69 4.57
C ILE A 89 10.91 5.27 4.01
N GLU A 90 11.88 4.51 4.56
CA GLU A 90 12.10 3.11 4.19
C GLU A 90 10.84 2.28 4.43
N GLY A 91 10.23 2.40 5.61
CA GLY A 91 9.01 1.68 5.96
C GLY A 91 7.83 2.01 5.06
N ARG A 92 7.63 3.29 4.75
CA ARG A 92 6.62 3.74 3.77
C ARG A 92 6.89 3.12 2.41
N ASN A 93 8.13 3.18 1.93
CA ASN A 93 8.48 2.66 0.60
C ASN A 93 8.35 1.14 0.54
N ALA A 94 8.72 0.43 1.60
CA ALA A 94 8.56 -1.01 1.69
C ALA A 94 7.07 -1.41 1.58
N ALA A 95 6.19 -0.76 2.35
CA ALA A 95 4.76 -1.04 2.31
C ALA A 95 4.13 -0.67 0.96
N VAL A 96 4.41 0.54 0.45
CA VAL A 96 3.82 1.02 -0.81
C VAL A 96 4.26 0.20 -1.99
N HIS A 97 5.54 -0.16 -2.08
CA HIS A 97 6.11 -0.87 -3.23
C HIS A 97 6.08 -2.39 -3.08
N GLY A 98 5.34 -2.92 -2.09
CA GLY A 98 5.14 -4.36 -1.92
C GLY A 98 6.42 -5.13 -1.62
N ARG A 99 7.39 -4.53 -0.91
CA ARG A 99 8.64 -5.18 -0.50
C ARG A 99 8.39 -6.07 0.72
N HIS A 100 7.61 -7.11 0.51
CA HIS A 100 7.10 -8.02 1.54
C HIS A 100 8.20 -8.63 2.40
N SER A 101 9.36 -8.93 1.82
CA SER A 101 10.52 -9.42 2.58
C SER A 101 11.02 -8.43 3.63
N GLN A 102 11.12 -7.14 3.26
CA GLN A 102 11.47 -6.06 4.17
C GLN A 102 10.36 -5.82 5.19
N VAL A 103 9.09 -5.90 4.78
CA VAL A 103 7.96 -5.73 5.69
C VAL A 103 7.96 -6.82 6.76
N LEU A 104 8.10 -8.10 6.40
CA LEU A 104 8.13 -9.20 7.37
C LEU A 104 9.23 -9.04 8.42
N THR A 105 10.38 -8.53 8.01
CA THR A 105 11.58 -8.44 8.86
C THR A 105 11.62 -7.16 9.69
N LYS A 106 11.15 -6.02 9.17
CA LYS A 106 11.38 -4.69 9.76
C LYS A 106 10.11 -3.90 10.11
N TRP A 107 8.90 -4.46 9.95
CA TRP A 107 7.66 -3.72 10.21
C TRP A 107 7.61 -3.04 11.59
N ASN A 108 8.16 -3.69 12.61
CA ASN A 108 8.19 -3.19 13.99
C ASN A 108 9.07 -1.95 14.13
N GLU A 109 10.23 -1.93 13.47
CA GLU A 109 11.15 -0.80 13.39
C GLU A 109 10.50 0.38 12.66
N TYR A 110 9.82 0.11 11.54
CA TYR A 110 9.09 1.12 10.78
C TYR A 110 7.95 1.77 11.60
N LEU A 111 7.16 0.98 12.33
CA LEU A 111 6.09 1.55 13.17
C LEU A 111 6.65 2.31 14.37
N ARG A 112 7.78 1.86 14.94
CA ARG A 112 8.48 2.59 16.01
C ARG A 112 8.97 3.95 15.53
N SER A 113 9.53 4.05 14.32
CA SER A 113 9.94 5.34 13.77
C SER A 113 8.76 6.25 13.48
N TRP A 114 7.65 5.74 12.96
CA TRP A 114 6.41 6.51 12.79
C TRP A 114 5.89 7.05 14.12
N ARG A 115 5.84 6.22 15.17
CA ARG A 115 5.47 6.66 16.53
C ARG A 115 6.42 7.71 17.09
N TYR A 116 7.72 7.51 16.90
CA TYR A 116 8.74 8.44 17.36
C TYR A 116 8.57 9.82 16.73
N ILE A 117 8.36 9.86 15.40
CA ILE A 117 8.08 11.10 14.67
C ILE A 117 6.78 11.72 15.18
N THR A 118 5.67 10.98 15.26
CA THR A 118 4.37 11.47 15.76
C THR A 118 4.48 12.12 17.14
N ARG A 119 5.23 11.51 18.05
CA ARG A 119 5.49 12.08 19.38
C ARG A 119 6.25 13.39 19.32
N LYS A 120 7.31 13.44 18.50
CA LYS A 120 8.19 14.60 18.39
C LYS A 120 7.49 15.82 17.79
N ILE A 121 6.47 15.58 16.98
CA ILE A 121 5.62 16.63 16.40
C ILE A 121 4.43 16.99 17.31
N GLY A 122 4.37 16.44 18.53
CA GLY A 122 3.37 16.74 19.55
C GLY A 122 1.97 16.17 19.28
N GLN A 123 1.84 15.14 18.45
CA GLN A 123 0.56 14.62 17.99
C GLN A 123 0.11 13.36 18.77
N GLU A 124 0.00 13.45 20.10
CA GLU A 124 -0.23 12.27 20.96
C GLU A 124 -1.56 11.55 20.72
N SER A 125 -2.59 12.25 20.25
CA SER A 125 -3.85 11.61 19.86
C SER A 125 -3.70 10.58 18.72
N TYR A 126 -2.66 10.71 17.90
CA TYR A 126 -2.32 9.75 16.85
C TYR A 126 -1.30 8.71 17.30
N LEU A 127 -0.47 9.02 18.30
CA LEU A 127 0.52 8.09 18.85
C LEU A 127 -0.14 6.80 19.37
N ASP A 128 -1.22 6.96 20.14
CA ASP A 128 -1.97 5.82 20.70
C ASP A 128 -2.61 4.97 19.60
N LYS A 129 -3.12 5.59 18.54
CA LYS A 129 -3.72 4.87 17.40
C LYS A 129 -2.68 4.07 16.62
N ILE A 130 -1.50 4.65 16.35
CA ILE A 130 -0.39 3.93 15.72
C ILE A 130 0.10 2.79 16.64
N HIS A 131 0.09 2.98 17.96
CA HIS A 131 0.43 1.93 18.90
C HIS A 131 -0.59 0.77 18.85
N GLN A 132 -1.88 1.06 18.80
CA GLN A 132 -2.93 0.04 18.65
C GLN A 132 -2.77 -0.74 17.34
N ASP A 133 -2.46 -0.06 16.23
CA ASP A 133 -2.16 -0.72 14.96
C ASP A 133 -0.91 -1.61 15.06
N SER A 134 0.12 -1.16 15.79
CA SER A 134 1.32 -1.98 16.04
C SER A 134 1.01 -3.26 16.80
N ILE A 135 0.11 -3.21 17.78
CA ILE A 135 -0.36 -4.40 18.52
C ILE A 135 -1.12 -5.34 17.57
N ARG A 136 -1.99 -4.80 16.71
CA ARG A 136 -2.73 -5.59 15.72
C ARG A 136 -1.79 -6.28 14.74
N ILE A 137 -0.81 -5.55 14.20
CA ILE A 137 0.22 -6.08 13.31
C ILE A 137 1.06 -7.15 14.02
N ASN A 138 1.41 -6.95 15.28
CA ASN A 138 2.14 -7.97 16.05
C ASN A 138 1.34 -9.28 16.20
N ARG A 139 0.01 -9.20 16.36
CA ARG A 139 -0.84 -10.40 16.39
C ARG A 139 -0.82 -11.14 15.05
N ILE A 140 -0.86 -10.41 13.93
CA ILE A 140 -0.74 -11.00 12.58
C ILE A 140 0.64 -11.63 12.38
N ALA A 141 1.71 -10.95 12.79
CA ALA A 141 3.08 -11.44 12.64
C ALA A 141 3.33 -12.75 13.40
N ASN A 142 2.72 -12.90 14.57
CA ASN A 142 2.88 -14.06 15.46
C ASN A 142 1.75 -15.10 15.35
N SER A 143 0.79 -14.94 14.44
CA SER A 143 -0.27 -15.93 14.27
C SER A 143 0.30 -17.21 13.67
N SER A 144 0.24 -18.32 14.41
CA SER A 144 0.78 -19.63 14.02
C SER A 144 -0.02 -20.32 12.91
N HIS A 145 -1.18 -19.77 12.52
CA HIS A 145 -2.04 -20.30 11.48
C HIS A 145 -2.56 -19.14 10.63
N GLY A 146 -2.23 -19.15 9.33
CA GLY A 146 -2.71 -18.15 8.36
C GLY A 146 -4.24 -18.01 8.28
N ASN A 147 -5.00 -18.96 8.84
CA ASN A 147 -6.48 -18.95 8.88
C ASN A 147 -7.08 -17.96 9.89
N ASN A 148 -6.28 -17.43 10.83
CA ASN A 148 -6.73 -16.43 11.80
C ASN A 148 -6.40 -14.99 11.39
N ILE A 149 -5.89 -14.78 10.17
CA ILE A 149 -5.74 -13.44 9.61
C ILE A 149 -7.15 -12.97 9.27
N PRO A 150 -7.67 -11.90 9.91
CA PRO A 150 -9.03 -11.44 9.64
C PRO A 150 -9.18 -11.12 8.15
N THR A 151 -9.99 -11.90 7.43
CA THR A 151 -10.39 -11.59 6.06
C THR A 151 -11.36 -10.41 6.02
N ASN A 152 -12.07 -10.17 7.12
CA ASN A 152 -12.91 -8.99 7.33
C ASN A 152 -12.11 -7.84 7.93
N TYR A 153 -11.33 -7.16 7.08
CA TYR A 153 -10.67 -5.90 7.42
C TYR A 153 -11.67 -4.72 7.58
N ALA A 154 -12.94 -4.93 7.21
CA ALA A 154 -13.98 -3.91 7.08
C ALA A 154 -14.63 -3.43 8.40
N THR A 155 -14.49 -4.16 9.53
CA THR A 155 -15.48 -4.00 10.63
C THR A 155 -15.03 -3.25 11.89
N SER A 156 -13.82 -2.70 11.98
CA SER A 156 -13.40 -1.93 13.18
C SER A 156 -12.90 -0.51 12.94
N ARG A 157 -12.97 -0.01 11.71
CA ARG A 157 -12.36 1.27 11.34
C ARG A 157 -13.39 2.40 11.35
N GLN A 158 -13.81 2.80 12.54
CA GLN A 158 -14.54 4.07 12.74
C GLN A 158 -13.60 5.26 12.46
N GLY A 159 -13.44 5.63 11.18
CA GLY A 159 -12.86 6.90 10.76
C GLY A 159 -13.97 7.89 10.44
N ARG A 160 -13.91 9.12 10.97
CA ARG A 160 -14.93 10.16 10.77
C ARG A 160 -14.96 10.78 9.35
N ASP A 161 -14.12 10.32 8.42
CA ASP A 161 -13.99 10.89 7.08
C ASP A 161 -14.09 9.79 6.01
N ALA A 162 -15.14 9.90 5.17
CA ALA A 162 -15.44 8.97 4.09
C ALA A 162 -14.23 8.76 3.15
N ALA A 163 -13.41 9.78 2.92
CA ALA A 163 -12.21 9.66 2.07
C ALA A 163 -11.22 8.64 2.61
N THR A 164 -11.02 8.65 3.92
CA THR A 164 -10.08 7.76 4.61
C THR A 164 -10.63 6.33 4.61
N MET A 165 -11.95 6.16 4.81
CA MET A 165 -12.60 4.86 4.69
C MET A 165 -12.46 4.29 3.28
N LEU A 166 -12.79 5.08 2.24
CA LEU A 166 -12.67 4.67 0.84
C LEU A 166 -11.22 4.27 0.49
N ILE A 167 -10.22 5.05 0.90
CA ILE A 167 -8.81 4.69 0.69
C ILE A 167 -8.48 3.36 1.35
N ASN A 168 -8.88 3.17 2.61
CA ASN A 168 -8.57 1.95 3.35
C ASN A 168 -9.23 0.72 2.72
N GLU A 169 -10.49 0.83 2.29
CA GLU A 169 -11.18 -0.25 1.59
C GLU A 169 -10.51 -0.54 0.24
N MET A 170 -10.10 0.49 -0.51
CA MET A 170 -9.33 0.28 -1.73
C MET A 170 -7.96 -0.38 -1.49
N ILE A 171 -7.27 -0.08 -0.38
CA ILE A 171 -6.03 -0.77 0.00
C ILE A 171 -6.31 -2.26 0.23
N VAL A 172 -7.36 -2.57 0.99
CA VAL A 172 -7.78 -3.95 1.27
C VAL A 172 -8.13 -4.66 -0.04
N ALA A 173 -8.94 -4.04 -0.90
CA ALA A 173 -9.35 -4.60 -2.18
C ALA A 173 -8.14 -4.88 -3.09
N MET A 174 -7.20 -3.92 -3.15
CA MET A 174 -5.97 -4.06 -3.92
C MET A 174 -5.11 -5.23 -3.42
N ASN A 175 -4.85 -5.32 -2.12
CA ASN A 175 -3.91 -6.29 -1.57
C ASN A 175 -4.50 -7.69 -1.38
N SER A 176 -5.80 -7.80 -1.11
CA SER A 176 -6.45 -9.09 -0.86
C SER A 176 -6.99 -9.75 -2.12
N GLN A 177 -7.42 -8.97 -3.13
CA GLN A 177 -8.05 -9.51 -4.34
C GLN A 177 -7.23 -9.22 -5.59
N PHE A 178 -6.98 -7.94 -5.88
CA PHE A 178 -6.41 -7.55 -7.17
C PHE A 178 -4.96 -8.01 -7.36
N ALA A 179 -4.09 -7.69 -6.41
CA ALA A 179 -2.66 -7.98 -6.48
C ALA A 179 -2.36 -9.49 -6.51
N PRO A 180 -2.93 -10.34 -5.63
CA PRO A 180 -2.66 -11.78 -5.68
C PRO A 180 -3.10 -12.41 -7.00
N ALA A 181 -4.29 -12.06 -7.49
CA ALA A 181 -4.82 -12.58 -8.74
C ALA A 181 -3.97 -12.16 -9.94
N LEU A 182 -3.53 -10.89 -9.97
CA LEU A 182 -2.66 -10.35 -11.01
C LEU A 182 -1.30 -11.04 -11.04
N VAL A 183 -0.67 -11.21 -9.86
CA VAL A 183 0.62 -11.89 -9.71
C VAL A 183 0.51 -13.35 -10.13
N SER A 184 -0.53 -14.05 -9.67
CA SER A 184 -0.82 -15.44 -10.06
C SER A 184 -0.92 -15.58 -11.58
N PHE A 185 -1.71 -14.72 -12.22
CA PHE A 185 -1.83 -14.71 -13.67
C PHE A 185 -0.49 -14.45 -14.36
N CYS A 186 0.22 -13.39 -13.98
CA CYS A 186 1.51 -13.05 -14.61
C CYS A 186 2.55 -14.16 -14.48
N ARG A 187 2.56 -14.88 -13.34
CA ARG A 187 3.41 -16.06 -13.15
C ARG A 187 3.01 -17.21 -14.08
N GLN A 188 1.72 -17.49 -14.21
CA GLN A 188 1.18 -18.55 -15.09
C GLN A 188 1.60 -18.35 -16.55
N ILE A 189 1.54 -17.12 -17.05
CA ILE A 189 1.91 -16.77 -18.43
C ILE A 189 3.41 -16.44 -18.58
N GLN A 190 4.21 -16.63 -17.52
CA GLN A 190 5.64 -16.30 -17.47
C GLN A 190 5.95 -14.84 -17.87
N LEU A 191 5.00 -13.93 -17.65
CA LEU A 191 5.13 -12.51 -17.91
C LEU A 191 5.78 -11.84 -16.70
N SER A 192 7.09 -12.06 -16.53
CA SER A 192 7.85 -11.34 -15.53
C SER A 192 9.21 -10.88 -16.07
N PRO A 193 9.36 -9.59 -16.35
CA PRO A 193 10.68 -8.97 -16.47
C PRO A 193 11.40 -8.82 -15.12
N TYR A 194 10.73 -9.09 -13.99
CA TYR A 194 11.10 -8.57 -12.67
C TYR A 194 11.36 -9.61 -11.58
N LEU A 195 11.22 -10.92 -11.87
CA LEU A 195 11.66 -11.99 -10.96
C LEU A 195 13.14 -11.83 -10.54
N ASN A 196 13.96 -11.19 -11.38
CA ASN A 196 15.38 -10.95 -11.11
C ASN A 196 15.69 -9.56 -10.49
N ARG A 197 14.72 -8.64 -10.40
CA ARG A 197 14.97 -7.27 -9.88
C ARG A 197 14.61 -7.12 -8.41
N PHE A 198 13.69 -7.94 -7.90
CA PHE A 198 13.41 -7.98 -6.47
C PHE A 198 14.24 -9.08 -5.84
N GLY A 199 14.98 -8.75 -4.79
CA GLY A 199 15.86 -9.69 -4.11
C GLY A 199 15.12 -10.82 -3.38
N SER A 200 13.78 -10.78 -3.36
CA SER A 200 12.94 -11.81 -2.75
C SER A 200 11.72 -12.17 -3.61
N VAL A 201 11.42 -13.47 -3.64
CA VAL A 201 10.23 -14.06 -4.28
C VAL A 201 8.91 -13.63 -3.63
N LEU A 202 8.97 -13.05 -2.43
CA LEU A 202 7.83 -12.48 -1.73
C LEU A 202 7.39 -11.13 -2.24
N ASP A 203 8.31 -10.36 -2.84
CA ASP A 203 8.02 -8.99 -3.19
C ASP A 203 7.00 -8.93 -4.33
N VAL A 204 5.94 -8.14 -4.13
CA VAL A 204 4.81 -8.02 -5.05
C VAL A 204 4.81 -6.63 -5.66
N ASP A 205 5.49 -6.49 -6.80
CA ASP A 205 5.45 -5.24 -7.58
C ASP A 205 4.22 -5.20 -8.49
N VAL A 206 3.06 -4.92 -7.89
CA VAL A 206 1.79 -4.75 -8.63
C VAL A 206 1.94 -3.76 -9.78
N GLN A 207 2.65 -2.66 -9.55
CA GLN A 207 2.92 -1.64 -10.57
C GLN A 207 3.71 -2.23 -11.75
N GLY A 208 4.77 -2.99 -11.47
CA GLY A 208 5.57 -3.69 -12.47
C GLY A 208 4.74 -4.67 -13.29
N HIS A 209 3.87 -5.46 -12.64
CA HIS A 209 2.99 -6.41 -13.33
C HIS A 209 1.96 -5.71 -14.23
N ILE A 210 1.31 -4.63 -13.76
CA ILE A 210 0.37 -3.85 -14.61
C ILE A 210 1.11 -3.26 -15.82
N ARG A 211 2.33 -2.73 -15.63
CA ARG A 211 3.14 -2.20 -16.73
C ARG A 211 3.53 -3.28 -17.73
N ALA A 212 3.99 -4.44 -17.25
CA ALA A 212 4.36 -5.56 -18.12
C ALA A 212 3.16 -6.06 -18.95
N LEU A 213 1.98 -6.17 -18.34
CA LEU A 213 0.75 -6.51 -19.06
C LEU A 213 0.37 -5.47 -20.10
N LYS A 214 0.48 -4.19 -19.75
CA LYS A 214 0.20 -3.08 -20.68
C LYS A 214 1.14 -3.12 -21.87
N ASP A 215 2.44 -3.31 -21.63
CA ASP A 215 3.46 -3.40 -22.67
C ASP A 215 3.24 -4.61 -23.57
N LYS A 216 2.87 -5.77 -22.99
CA LYS A 216 2.51 -6.96 -23.75
C LYS A 216 1.29 -6.71 -24.63
N CYS A 217 0.23 -6.07 -24.11
CA CYS A 217 -0.96 -5.68 -24.90
C CYS A 217 -0.66 -4.64 -25.99
N CYS A 218 0.41 -3.84 -25.85
CA CYS A 218 0.87 -2.93 -26.89
C CYS A 218 1.58 -3.66 -28.03
N LYS A 219 2.37 -4.68 -27.71
CA LYS A 219 3.15 -5.47 -28.68
C LYS A 219 2.30 -6.55 -29.37
N ASP A 220 1.32 -7.08 -28.66
CA ASP A 220 0.46 -8.17 -29.10
C ASP A 220 -0.99 -7.72 -28.96
N ARG A 221 -1.62 -7.48 -30.12
CA ARG A 221 -3.00 -6.96 -30.22
C ARG A 221 -4.06 -7.99 -29.84
N GLU A 222 -3.68 -9.26 -29.70
CA GLU A 222 -4.61 -10.35 -29.39
C GLU A 222 -4.41 -10.91 -27.98
N PHE A 223 -3.31 -10.56 -27.32
CA PHE A 223 -2.88 -11.12 -26.04
C PHE A 223 -3.98 -11.29 -24.96
N LEU A 224 -4.80 -10.26 -24.71
CA LEU A 224 -5.96 -10.32 -23.80
C LEU A 224 -7.29 -10.13 -24.55
N ALA A 225 -7.28 -10.32 -25.87
CA ALA A 225 -8.42 -10.07 -26.75
C ALA A 225 -9.28 -11.34 -26.96
N ASN A 226 -9.31 -12.28 -26.03
CA ASN A 226 -10.11 -13.49 -26.23
C ASN A 226 -11.56 -13.29 -25.79
N GLN A 227 -12.41 -12.92 -26.77
CA GLN A 227 -13.85 -13.23 -26.94
C GLN A 227 -14.40 -12.46 -28.17
N GLY A 228 -13.69 -12.50 -29.31
CA GLY A 228 -14.21 -12.11 -30.63
C GLY A 228 -14.62 -10.65 -30.87
N THR A 229 -14.51 -9.75 -29.88
CA THR A 229 -15.09 -8.39 -29.97
C THR A 229 -14.26 -7.29 -29.29
N GLY A 230 -13.08 -7.61 -28.74
CA GLY A 230 -12.35 -6.70 -27.86
C GLY A 230 -11.24 -5.89 -28.53
N ASN A 231 -11.43 -4.58 -28.67
CA ASN A 231 -10.35 -3.65 -29.01
C ASN A 231 -9.36 -3.55 -27.83
N ASN A 232 -8.11 -4.03 -28.00
CA ASN A 232 -7.03 -3.89 -27.02
C ASN A 232 -6.78 -2.44 -26.57
N SER A 233 -7.26 -1.43 -27.29
CA SER A 233 -7.25 -0.04 -26.81
C SER A 233 -7.99 0.15 -25.49
N PHE A 234 -9.14 -0.52 -25.30
CA PHE A 234 -9.92 -0.42 -24.08
C PHE A 234 -9.20 -1.13 -22.92
N THR A 235 -8.70 -2.35 -23.14
CA THR A 235 -7.89 -3.07 -22.14
C THR A 235 -6.67 -2.25 -21.71
N ARG A 236 -5.96 -1.63 -22.67
CA ARG A 236 -4.82 -0.75 -22.36
C ARG A 236 -5.22 0.47 -21.55
N ARG A 237 -6.38 1.07 -21.82
CA ARG A 237 -6.94 2.16 -21.02
C ARG A 237 -7.27 1.69 -19.60
N GLN A 238 -7.88 0.51 -19.46
CA GLN A 238 -8.18 -0.07 -18.14
C GLN A 238 -6.90 -0.37 -17.36
N LEU A 239 -5.87 -0.94 -17.97
CA LEU A 239 -4.55 -1.13 -17.33
C LEU A 239 -3.92 0.20 -16.89
N ALA A 240 -4.05 1.26 -17.70
CA ALA A 240 -3.58 2.59 -17.32
C ALA A 240 -4.35 3.17 -16.12
N LEU A 241 -5.68 2.97 -16.08
CA LEU A 241 -6.51 3.34 -14.94
C LEU A 241 -6.17 2.53 -13.69
N SER A 242 -5.95 1.21 -13.81
CA SER A 242 -5.53 0.35 -12.71
C SER A 242 -4.18 0.76 -12.11
N LEU A 243 -3.24 1.21 -12.95
CA LEU A 243 -1.97 1.75 -12.49
C LEU A 243 -2.15 3.09 -11.76
N LEU A 244 -3.01 3.97 -12.29
CA LEU A 244 -3.34 5.24 -11.65
C LEU A 244 -4.02 5.02 -10.29
N ALA A 245 -4.96 4.07 -10.22
CA ALA A 245 -5.66 3.65 -9.01
C ALA A 245 -4.69 3.18 -7.94
N ARG A 246 -3.81 2.22 -8.27
CA ARG A 246 -2.79 1.70 -7.36
C ARG A 246 -1.92 2.83 -6.81
N ASN A 247 -1.47 3.74 -7.68
CA ASN A 247 -0.62 4.85 -7.26
C ASN A 247 -1.37 5.84 -6.37
N ALA A 248 -2.62 6.16 -6.68
CA ALA A 248 -3.44 7.04 -5.87
C ALA A 248 -3.65 6.48 -4.46
N VAL A 249 -4.03 5.20 -4.38
CA VAL A 249 -4.32 4.50 -3.12
C VAL A 249 -3.05 4.31 -2.28
N ALA A 250 -1.99 3.76 -2.87
CA ALA A 250 -0.77 3.46 -2.12
C ALA A 250 -0.02 4.73 -1.68
N HIS A 251 -0.14 5.84 -2.42
CA HIS A 251 0.47 7.13 -2.03
C HIS A 251 -0.48 8.03 -1.23
N GLY A 252 -1.70 7.58 -0.88
CA GLY A 252 -2.61 8.36 -0.04
C GLY A 252 -3.19 9.62 -0.70
N LYS A 253 -3.34 9.63 -2.04
CA LYS A 253 -3.85 10.77 -2.83
C LYS A 253 -5.36 10.96 -2.64
N ARG A 254 -5.76 11.52 -1.49
CA ARG A 254 -7.16 11.61 -1.04
C ARG A 254 -8.10 12.22 -2.06
N GLN A 255 -7.77 13.39 -2.60
CA GLN A 255 -8.64 14.08 -3.56
C GLN A 255 -8.86 13.25 -4.82
N GLN A 256 -7.79 12.62 -5.31
CA GLN A 256 -7.85 11.76 -6.49
C GLN A 256 -8.69 10.50 -6.23
N VAL A 257 -8.56 9.88 -5.06
CA VAL A 257 -9.37 8.71 -4.68
C VAL A 257 -10.83 9.11 -4.56
N LEU A 258 -11.17 10.15 -3.79
CA LEU A 258 -12.54 10.65 -3.67
C LEU A 258 -13.19 10.90 -5.03
N ALA A 259 -12.47 11.56 -5.94
CA ALA A 259 -13.02 11.91 -7.26
C ALA A 259 -13.14 10.71 -8.23
N LYS A 260 -12.39 9.62 -8.03
CA LYS A 260 -12.21 8.56 -9.05
C LYS A 260 -12.33 7.13 -8.54
N TRP A 261 -12.64 6.91 -7.26
CA TRP A 261 -12.64 5.57 -6.66
C TRP A 261 -13.50 4.58 -7.43
N ARG A 262 -14.68 5.00 -7.93
CA ARG A 262 -15.56 4.13 -8.73
C ARG A 262 -14.91 3.68 -10.03
N VAL A 263 -14.25 4.60 -10.74
CA VAL A 263 -13.53 4.30 -12.00
C VAL A 263 -12.34 3.38 -11.72
N PHE A 264 -11.64 3.60 -10.61
CA PHE A 264 -10.53 2.79 -10.17
C PHE A 264 -10.93 1.35 -9.84
N MET A 265 -11.95 1.15 -9.01
CA MET A 265 -12.46 -0.18 -8.67
C MET A 265 -12.94 -0.93 -9.91
N ASN A 266 -13.72 -0.28 -10.78
CA ASN A 266 -14.17 -0.87 -12.04
C ASN A 266 -13.01 -1.28 -12.95
N SER A 267 -11.92 -0.50 -12.99
CA SER A 267 -10.74 -0.88 -13.77
C SER A 267 -10.06 -2.14 -13.23
N TRP A 268 -10.01 -2.34 -11.91
CA TRP A 268 -9.49 -3.56 -11.31
C TRP A 268 -10.39 -4.76 -11.60
N ILE A 269 -11.70 -4.63 -11.36
CA ILE A 269 -12.71 -5.67 -11.66
C ILE A 269 -12.60 -6.10 -13.13
N TYR A 270 -12.60 -5.13 -14.05
CA TYR A 270 -12.48 -5.42 -15.48
C TYR A 270 -11.22 -6.21 -15.81
N ILE A 271 -10.07 -5.82 -15.26
CA ILE A 271 -8.81 -6.53 -15.52
C ILE A 271 -8.87 -7.95 -14.98
N LEU A 272 -9.44 -8.18 -13.79
CA LEU A 272 -9.59 -9.52 -13.22
C LEU A 272 -10.48 -10.42 -14.08
N ARG A 273 -11.63 -9.92 -14.54
CA ARG A 273 -12.48 -10.63 -15.50
C ARG A 273 -11.70 -10.96 -16.78
N LYS A 274 -10.93 -10.00 -17.30
CA LYS A 274 -10.15 -10.20 -18.53
C LYS A 274 -9.02 -11.21 -18.43
N ILE A 275 -8.46 -11.42 -17.25
CA ILE A 275 -7.42 -12.44 -17.02
C ILE A 275 -8.01 -13.75 -16.47
N GLY A 276 -9.35 -13.92 -16.49
CA GLY A 276 -10.04 -15.14 -16.06
C GLY A 276 -9.99 -15.38 -14.56
N LYS A 277 -10.00 -14.31 -13.75
CA LYS A 277 -9.98 -14.36 -12.27
C LYS A 277 -11.33 -13.89 -11.71
N ASP A 278 -12.40 -14.55 -12.14
CA ASP A 278 -13.79 -14.18 -11.84
C ASP A 278 -14.10 -14.17 -10.34
N GLU A 279 -13.63 -15.15 -9.58
CA GLU A 279 -13.87 -15.20 -8.12
C GLU A 279 -13.32 -13.96 -7.41
N HIS A 280 -12.11 -13.51 -7.75
CA HIS A 280 -11.53 -12.29 -7.20
C HIS A 280 -12.26 -11.03 -7.69
N ALA A 281 -12.80 -11.04 -8.91
CA ALA A 281 -13.63 -9.95 -9.42
C ALA A 281 -14.95 -9.85 -8.65
N ASP A 282 -15.63 -10.97 -8.38
CA ASP A 282 -16.85 -11.02 -7.57
C ASP A 282 -16.61 -10.50 -6.13
N GLN A 283 -15.45 -10.81 -5.54
CA GLN A 283 -15.06 -10.27 -4.24
C GLN A 283 -14.83 -8.75 -4.29
N LEU A 284 -14.19 -8.24 -5.36
CA LEU A 284 -14.03 -6.80 -5.55
C LEU A 284 -15.36 -6.08 -5.78
N GLU A 285 -16.31 -6.70 -6.47
CA GLU A 285 -17.67 -6.18 -6.65
C GLU A 285 -18.40 -6.06 -5.32
N ARG A 286 -18.29 -7.04 -4.42
CA ARG A 286 -18.83 -6.93 -3.05
C ARG A 286 -18.24 -5.75 -2.27
N ILE A 287 -16.93 -5.54 -2.37
CA ILE A 287 -16.27 -4.39 -1.72
C ILE A 287 -16.74 -3.07 -2.37
N PHE A 288 -16.90 -3.05 -3.70
CA PHE A 288 -17.41 -1.90 -4.43
C PHE A 288 -18.84 -1.52 -4.01
N ASP A 289 -19.72 -2.51 -3.84
CA ASP A 289 -21.10 -2.30 -3.40
C ASP A 289 -21.13 -1.75 -1.96
N PHE A 290 -20.34 -2.32 -1.06
CA PHE A 290 -20.15 -1.79 0.29
C PHE A 290 -19.64 -0.35 0.29
N MET A 291 -18.66 -0.01 -0.55
CA MET A 291 -18.17 1.36 -0.70
C MET A 291 -19.25 2.32 -1.25
N CYS A 292 -20.14 1.84 -2.12
CA CYS A 292 -21.30 2.62 -2.59
C CYS A 292 -22.28 2.91 -1.45
N GLU A 293 -22.38 2.03 -0.44
CA GLU A 293 -23.20 2.26 0.75
C GLU A 293 -22.58 3.31 1.68
N ILE A 294 -21.24 3.34 1.81
CA ILE A 294 -20.53 4.37 2.60
C ILE A 294 -20.74 5.79 2.05
N GLU A 295 -20.92 5.92 0.73
CA GLU A 295 -21.07 7.22 0.06
C GLU A 295 -22.50 7.81 0.15
N LYS A 296 -23.50 7.00 0.53
CA LYS A 296 -24.90 7.45 0.69
C LYS A 296 -25.12 8.20 1.99
#